data_AF-A0AA39MWQ4-F1
#
_entry.id   AF-A0AA39MWQ4-F1
#
_cell.length_a   1.000
_cell.length_b   1.000
_cell.length_c   1.000
_cell.angle_alpha   90.00
_cell.angle_beta   90.00
_cell.angle_gamma   90.00
#
_symmetry.space_group_name_H-M   'P 1'
#
loop_
_entity.id
_entity.type
_entity.pdbx_description
1 polymer ?
#
loop_
_entity_poly.entity_id
_entity_poly.type
_entity_poly.pdbx_seq_one_letter_code
_entity_poly.pdbx_strand_id
1 'polypeptide(L)'
;MVLCGTFTQKYQFYYVPDSRSSTVMHESSNHDHGIEVFIKAFPLTFSLCSNAPFSPCSVPSLSIMLSFFLSFFLPAVLASPIACRAAEVDFFNPLLSGGSMLDKSAGLGEPLNVIISAKSTPTVLDINSPLGAINYFRALGFSIECFGQHLGTPQSANLGDGRGDVNETAVIRQDFNIPILGTCIESLTGGNHFRVFPQTGPAANSGALFLAVSKEEDLSEGHNIIPDGYNIGRDELVAAAVGEHSYLGQKYVTEVTNLTGLLQVGSAGINHGIAIDGVVKMLTVTASLDLPFFA
;
A
#
# COMPACT_ATOMS: atom_id res chain seq x y z
N MET A 1 -24.26 -9.05 -22.45
CA MET A 1 -24.34 -9.73 -21.14
C MET A 1 -23.11 -9.29 -20.36
N VAL A 2 -23.27 -8.29 -19.49
CA VAL A 2 -22.17 -7.75 -18.66
C VAL A 2 -22.18 -8.54 -17.37
N LEU A 3 -21.13 -9.31 -17.10
CA LEU A 3 -20.90 -9.97 -15.82
C LEU A 3 -20.13 -8.98 -14.94
N CYS A 4 -20.84 -8.35 -14.00
CA CYS A 4 -20.23 -7.68 -12.86
C CYS A 4 -20.24 -8.69 -11.70
N GLY A 5 -19.07 -9.17 -11.31
CA GLY A 5 -18.91 -10.07 -10.18
C GLY A 5 -17.87 -9.51 -9.22
N THR A 6 -18.29 -9.10 -8.03
CA THR A 6 -17.40 -8.84 -6.90
C THR A 6 -16.98 -10.19 -6.31
N PHE A 7 -15.72 -10.58 -6.51
CA PHE A 7 -15.10 -11.67 -5.75
C PHE A 7 -14.54 -11.12 -4.44
N THR A 8 -15.14 -11.50 -3.31
CA THR A 8 -14.51 -11.32 -2.00
C THR A 8 -14.07 -12.69 -1.52
N GLN A 9 -12.78 -13.00 -1.65
CA GLN A 9 -12.22 -14.22 -1.08
C GLN A 9 -11.80 -13.89 0.36
N LYS A 10 -12.64 -14.25 1.33
CA LYS A 10 -12.24 -14.26 2.74
C LYS A 10 -11.40 -15.51 2.99
N TYR A 11 -10.10 -15.34 3.14
CA TYR A 11 -9.25 -16.37 3.74
C TYR A 11 -9.29 -16.18 5.26
N GLN A 12 -9.81 -17.18 5.98
CA GLN A 12 -9.59 -17.30 7.42
C GLN A 12 -8.46 -18.32 7.64
N PHE A 13 -7.35 -17.86 8.20
CA PHE A 13 -6.28 -18.73 8.67
C PHE A 13 -6.55 -19.04 10.15
N TYR A 14 -6.66 -20.32 10.50
CA TYR A 14 -6.73 -20.78 11.88
C TYR A 14 -5.37 -21.30 12.30
N TYR A 15 -4.81 -20.72 13.36
CA TYR A 15 -3.63 -21.26 14.04
C TYR A 15 -4.10 -22.29 15.08
N VAL A 16 -3.57 -23.51 15.01
CA VAL A 16 -3.76 -24.54 16.03
C VAL A 16 -2.40 -24.75 16.71
N PRO A 17 -2.20 -24.28 17.96
CA PRO A 17 -0.98 -24.59 18.69
C PRO A 17 -0.94 -26.07 19.04
N ASP A 18 0.11 -26.77 18.60
CA ASP A 18 0.41 -28.11 19.10
C ASP A 18 1.00 -27.98 20.51
N SER A 19 0.22 -28.42 21.50
CA SER A 19 0.62 -28.45 22.89
C SER A 19 1.34 -29.77 23.18
N ARG A 20 2.66 -29.84 22.98
CA ARG A 20 3.51 -30.87 23.61
C ARG A 20 4.97 -30.42 23.80
N SER A 21 5.33 -30.32 25.08
CA SER A 21 6.62 -30.65 25.70
C SER A 21 7.78 -29.66 25.62
N SER A 22 8.01 -29.01 26.76
CA SER A 22 9.30 -28.60 27.30
C SER A 22 10.39 -29.68 27.20
N THR A 23 11.65 -29.26 27.03
CA THR A 23 12.88 -29.62 27.81
C THR A 23 14.14 -29.70 26.93
N VAL A 24 15.11 -28.83 27.23
CA VAL A 24 16.60 -28.95 27.13
C VAL A 24 17.29 -29.19 25.77
N MET A 25 18.27 -28.30 25.53
CA MET A 25 19.25 -28.27 24.45
C MET A 25 20.33 -29.36 24.61
N HIS A 26 20.62 -30.11 23.54
CA HIS A 26 21.99 -30.46 23.10
C HIS A 26 22.00 -31.02 21.67
N GLU A 27 22.75 -30.33 20.81
CA GLU A 27 23.61 -30.80 19.71
C GLU A 27 23.19 -31.92 18.72
N SER A 28 23.15 -31.51 17.45
CA SER A 28 23.62 -32.21 16.23
C SER A 28 22.62 -32.86 15.26
N SER A 29 22.94 -32.57 13.99
CA SER A 29 22.62 -33.25 12.74
C SER A 29 21.31 -32.90 12.03
N ASN A 30 21.50 -32.39 10.81
CA ASN A 30 20.64 -32.50 9.62
C ASN A 30 19.34 -33.27 9.81
N HIS A 31 18.19 -32.61 9.64
CA HIS A 31 17.08 -33.17 8.88
C HIS A 31 16.14 -32.07 8.36
N ASP A 32 15.78 -32.20 7.08
CA ASP A 32 14.71 -31.50 6.39
C ASP A 32 13.42 -31.54 7.21
N HIS A 33 12.83 -30.37 7.46
CA HIS A 33 11.43 -30.25 7.87
C HIS A 33 10.68 -29.46 6.80
N GLY A 34 10.12 -30.20 5.85
CA GLY A 34 9.13 -29.70 4.90
C GLY A 34 7.87 -29.26 5.65
N ILE A 35 7.43 -28.02 5.40
CA ILE A 35 6.14 -27.51 5.84
C ILE A 35 5.08 -28.05 4.87
N GLU A 36 4.28 -29.02 5.29
CA GLU A 36 3.09 -29.44 4.54
C GLU A 36 1.96 -28.42 4.76
N VAL A 37 1.64 -27.66 3.71
CA VAL A 37 0.44 -26.80 3.65
C VAL A 37 -0.72 -27.63 3.10
N PHE A 38 -1.68 -27.99 3.95
CA PHE A 38 -2.91 -28.65 3.50
C PHE A 38 -3.90 -27.63 2.92
N ILE A 39 -4.03 -27.59 1.58
CA ILE A 39 -5.11 -26.89 0.88
C ILE A 39 -6.26 -27.88 0.68
N LYS A 40 -7.34 -27.76 1.46
CA LYS A 40 -8.60 -28.46 1.15
C LYS A 40 -9.35 -27.68 0.06
N ALA A 41 -9.29 -28.19 -1.18
CA ALA A 41 -10.18 -27.77 -2.25
C ALA A 41 -11.58 -28.39 -2.06
N PHE A 42 -12.63 -27.58 -2.13
CA PHE A 42 -14.01 -28.07 -2.26
C PHE A 42 -14.32 -28.31 -3.75
N PRO A 43 -14.99 -29.41 -4.12
CA PRO A 43 -15.34 -29.67 -5.52
C PRO A 43 -16.49 -28.75 -5.98
N LEU A 44 -16.31 -28.13 -7.14
CA LEU A 44 -17.36 -27.49 -7.92
C LEU A 44 -18.14 -28.57 -8.67
N THR A 45 -19.42 -28.75 -8.36
CA THR A 45 -20.33 -29.59 -9.15
C THR A 45 -20.92 -28.79 -10.30
N PHE A 46 -20.62 -29.20 -11.52
CA PHE A 46 -21.38 -28.86 -12.72
C PHE A 46 -22.34 -30.01 -13.05
N SER A 47 -23.59 -29.69 -13.38
CA SER A 47 -24.52 -30.65 -13.99
C SER A 47 -24.98 -30.13 -15.34
N LEU A 48 -24.56 -30.82 -16.39
CA LEU A 48 -25.13 -30.77 -17.73
C LEU A 48 -25.90 -32.07 -17.93
N CYS A 49 -27.16 -32.00 -18.36
CA CYS A 49 -27.73 -33.09 -19.15
C CYS A 49 -28.83 -32.59 -20.09
N SER A 50 -28.73 -33.08 -21.31
CA SER A 50 -29.42 -32.69 -22.53
C SER A 50 -30.52 -33.68 -22.93
N ASN A 51 -31.52 -33.15 -23.62
CA ASN A 51 -32.37 -33.75 -24.68
C ASN A 51 -33.42 -34.84 -24.35
N ALA A 52 -34.61 -34.58 -24.90
CA ALA A 52 -35.95 -35.20 -24.83
C ALA A 52 -36.06 -36.55 -25.61
N PRO A 53 -37.26 -37.14 -25.94
CA PRO A 53 -38.66 -36.80 -25.62
C PRO A 53 -39.59 -38.01 -25.24
N PHE A 54 -40.84 -37.74 -24.79
CA PHE A 54 -42.13 -38.31 -25.25
C PHE A 54 -43.29 -38.02 -24.24
N SER A 55 -44.34 -37.38 -24.78
CA SER A 55 -45.73 -37.01 -24.39
C SER A 55 -46.59 -37.92 -23.47
N PRO A 56 -47.88 -37.59 -23.15
CA PRO A 56 -48.62 -36.30 -23.06
C PRO A 56 -49.56 -36.17 -21.81
N CYS A 57 -50.42 -35.12 -21.83
CA CYS A 57 -51.64 -34.85 -21.02
C CYS A 57 -51.39 -33.94 -19.80
N SER A 58 -52.06 -32.79 -19.59
CA SER A 58 -53.29 -32.23 -20.15
C SER A 58 -53.41 -30.76 -19.69
N VAL A 59 -53.86 -29.87 -20.58
CA VAL A 59 -54.41 -28.52 -20.28
C VAL A 59 -55.83 -28.46 -20.87
N PRO A 60 -56.72 -27.48 -20.57
CA PRO A 60 -56.56 -26.25 -19.78
C PRO A 60 -57.73 -25.94 -18.81
N SER A 61 -57.64 -24.85 -18.05
CA SER A 61 -58.73 -23.87 -18.08
C SER A 61 -58.18 -22.45 -17.98
N LEU A 62 -58.57 -21.68 -18.97
CA LEU A 62 -58.22 -20.29 -19.23
C LEU A 62 -59.34 -19.41 -18.65
N SER A 63 -58.95 -18.33 -17.98
CA SER A 63 -59.69 -17.08 -17.74
C SER A 63 -59.80 -16.74 -16.27
N ILE A 64 -59.18 -15.61 -15.89
CA ILE A 64 -59.85 -14.44 -15.28
C ILE A 64 -58.78 -13.34 -15.14
N MET A 65 -59.02 -12.22 -15.85
CA MET A 65 -58.54 -10.85 -15.59
C MET A 65 -57.03 -10.59 -15.77
N LEU A 66 -56.52 -10.33 -16.98
CA LEU A 66 -56.50 -9.02 -17.64
C LEU A 66 -57.12 -7.84 -16.85
N SER A 67 -56.29 -7.08 -16.10
CA SER A 67 -56.32 -5.60 -15.99
C SER A 67 -55.58 -5.07 -14.75
N PHE A 68 -54.24 -5.09 -14.77
CA PHE A 68 -53.42 -4.07 -14.10
C PHE A 68 -52.18 -3.81 -14.97
N PHE A 69 -52.40 -2.97 -15.99
CA PHE A 69 -51.35 -2.30 -16.74
C PHE A 69 -50.41 -1.58 -15.75
N LEU A 70 -49.13 -1.95 -15.72
CA LEU A 70 -48.08 -1.27 -16.49
C LEU A 70 -47.93 0.22 -16.10
N SER A 71 -47.33 0.50 -14.95
CA SER A 71 -46.61 1.77 -14.68
C SER A 71 -45.90 1.71 -13.32
N PHE A 72 -44.66 2.21 -13.28
CA PHE A 72 -43.72 2.26 -12.15
C PHE A 72 -43.21 0.87 -11.71
N PHE A 73 -41.97 0.46 -11.91
CA PHE A 73 -40.71 1.17 -11.71
C PHE A 73 -39.65 0.61 -12.68
N LEU A 74 -39.20 1.41 -13.65
CA LEU A 74 -37.80 1.28 -14.09
C LEU A 74 -36.98 2.04 -13.05
N PRO A 75 -36.13 1.41 -12.23
CA PRO A 75 -35.04 2.15 -11.63
C PRO A 75 -34.13 2.51 -12.80
N ALA A 76 -34.16 3.78 -13.23
CA ALA A 76 -33.08 4.35 -13.99
C ALA A 76 -31.84 4.25 -13.09
N VAL A 77 -31.06 3.18 -13.29
CA VAL A 77 -29.72 3.06 -12.72
C VAL A 77 -28.90 4.12 -13.44
N LEU A 78 -28.92 5.33 -12.91
CA LEU A 78 -27.91 6.33 -13.19
C LEU A 78 -26.62 5.78 -12.60
N ALA A 79 -25.93 4.93 -13.37
CA ALA A 79 -24.53 4.65 -13.15
C ALA A 79 -23.83 6.00 -13.35
N SER A 80 -23.64 6.75 -12.26
CA SER A 80 -22.66 7.81 -12.25
C SER A 80 -21.35 7.12 -12.63
N PRO A 81 -20.68 7.52 -13.72
CA PRO A 81 -19.31 7.09 -13.90
C PRO A 81 -18.61 7.52 -12.61
N ILE A 82 -17.96 6.58 -11.93
CA ILE A 82 -16.93 6.92 -10.97
C ILE A 82 -15.84 7.56 -11.82
N ALA A 83 -16.03 8.84 -12.16
CA ALA A 83 -14.97 9.64 -12.70
C ALA A 83 -13.93 9.64 -11.60
N CYS A 84 -12.77 9.03 -11.86
CA CYS A 84 -11.56 9.36 -11.12
C CYS A 84 -11.43 10.87 -11.23
N ARG A 85 -11.88 11.60 -10.20
CA ARG A 85 -11.73 13.03 -10.15
C ARG A 85 -10.23 13.23 -9.99
N ALA A 86 -9.57 13.66 -11.06
CA ALA A 86 -8.17 14.05 -10.99
C ALA A 86 -8.03 15.05 -9.84
N ALA A 87 -7.04 14.85 -8.97
CA ALA A 87 -6.79 15.79 -7.89
C ALA A 87 -6.48 17.17 -8.48
N GLU A 88 -7.13 18.19 -7.94
CA GLU A 88 -6.97 19.57 -8.40
C GLU A 88 -5.61 20.16 -7.99
N VAL A 89 -5.02 19.61 -6.93
CA VAL A 89 -3.74 20.03 -6.32
C VAL A 89 -2.81 18.83 -6.15
N ASP A 90 -1.50 19.07 -6.07
CA ASP A 90 -0.52 18.03 -5.77
C ASP A 90 -0.55 17.61 -4.29
N PHE A 91 -0.66 18.59 -3.40
CA PHE A 91 -0.86 18.43 -1.96
C PHE A 91 -1.27 19.79 -1.37
N PHE A 92 -1.79 19.81 -0.14
CA PHE A 92 -1.94 21.06 0.63
C PHE A 92 -0.73 21.24 1.54
N ASN A 93 -0.12 22.42 1.54
CA ASN A 93 1.07 22.69 2.37
C ASN A 93 0.71 22.61 3.87
N PRO A 94 1.28 21.65 4.64
CA PRO A 94 0.99 21.51 6.07
C PRO A 94 1.26 22.78 6.89
N LEU A 95 2.27 23.56 6.50
CA LEU A 95 2.72 24.75 7.24
C LEU A 95 1.69 25.88 7.26
N LEU A 96 0.76 25.90 6.29
CA LEU A 96 -0.27 26.95 6.19
C LEU A 96 -1.45 26.71 7.13
N SER A 97 -1.55 25.52 7.72
CA SER A 97 -2.74 25.03 8.40
C SER A 97 -2.43 24.47 9.80
N GLY A 98 -1.31 24.87 10.40
CA GLY A 98 -0.89 24.41 11.73
C GLY A 98 -0.35 22.98 11.77
N GLY A 99 0.00 22.41 10.61
CA GLY A 99 0.75 21.17 10.49
C GLY A 99 2.27 21.40 10.44
N SER A 100 2.99 20.33 10.14
CA SER A 100 4.46 20.30 10.06
C SER A 100 4.92 19.46 8.87
N MET A 101 6.12 19.75 8.37
CA MET A 101 6.87 18.88 7.45
C MET A 101 7.81 17.93 8.20
N LEU A 102 7.63 17.80 9.51
CA LEU A 102 8.32 16.86 10.38
C LEU A 102 7.28 15.98 11.07
N ASP A 103 7.59 14.70 11.26
CA ASP A 103 6.88 13.86 12.24
C ASP A 103 7.37 14.13 13.68
N LYS A 104 6.93 13.29 14.61
CA LYS A 104 7.32 13.31 16.01
C LYS A 104 8.18 12.10 16.32
N SER A 105 9.48 12.33 16.43
CA SER A 105 10.49 11.31 16.71
C SER A 105 11.44 11.80 17.81
N ALA A 106 11.49 11.08 18.93
CA ALA A 106 12.39 11.36 20.07
C ALA A 106 12.36 12.81 20.61
N GLY A 107 11.22 13.51 20.55
CA GLY A 107 11.08 14.91 20.98
C GLY A 107 11.55 15.95 19.95
N LEU A 108 12.01 15.48 18.79
CA LEU A 108 12.33 16.23 17.57
C LEU A 108 11.41 15.68 16.45
N GLY A 109 11.88 15.70 15.20
CA GLY A 109 11.15 15.08 14.10
C GLY A 109 12.04 14.61 12.97
N GLU A 110 11.56 13.59 12.26
CA GLU A 110 12.12 13.15 10.99
C GLU A 110 11.46 13.93 9.86
N PRO A 111 12.21 14.31 8.83
CA PRO A 111 11.70 15.15 7.75
C PRO A 111 10.80 14.34 6.81
N LEU A 112 9.59 14.85 6.56
CA LEU A 112 8.70 14.41 5.49
C LEU A 112 9.26 14.91 4.14
N ASN A 113 10.37 14.32 3.72
CA ASN A 113 11.26 14.78 2.65
C ASN A 113 10.91 14.21 1.25
N VAL A 114 9.90 13.33 1.16
CA VAL A 114 9.30 12.90 -0.11
C VAL A 114 7.78 13.03 -0.07
N ILE A 115 7.18 13.47 -1.17
CA ILE A 115 5.71 13.54 -1.35
C ILE A 115 5.34 12.76 -2.61
N ILE A 116 4.40 11.84 -2.53
CA ILE A 116 3.70 11.31 -3.72
C ILE A 116 2.51 12.20 -3.97
N SER A 117 2.55 12.92 -5.08
CA SER A 117 1.54 13.88 -5.48
C SER A 117 0.18 13.21 -5.63
N ALA A 118 -0.87 13.91 -5.17
CA ALA A 118 -2.25 13.54 -5.40
C ALA A 118 -2.65 13.49 -6.89
N LYS A 119 -1.85 14.08 -7.79
CA LYS A 119 -2.01 13.95 -9.24
C LYS A 119 -1.52 12.63 -9.81
N SER A 120 -0.90 11.78 -8.98
CA SER A 120 -0.59 10.40 -9.36
C SER A 120 -1.87 9.62 -9.66
N THR A 121 -1.75 8.51 -10.38
CA THR A 121 -2.88 7.60 -10.64
C THR A 121 -3.51 7.18 -9.30
N PRO A 122 -4.85 7.34 -9.11
CA PRO A 122 -5.49 7.17 -7.81
C PRO A 122 -5.21 5.85 -7.11
N THR A 123 -5.03 4.75 -7.86
CA THR A 123 -4.65 3.46 -7.28
C THR A 123 -3.32 3.53 -6.53
N VAL A 124 -2.33 4.27 -7.01
CA VAL A 124 -1.01 4.42 -6.35
C VAL A 124 -1.13 5.08 -4.98
N LEU A 125 -2.15 5.92 -4.76
CA LEU A 125 -2.37 6.62 -3.50
C LEU A 125 -3.14 5.78 -2.47
N ASP A 126 -3.74 4.66 -2.89
CA ASP A 126 -4.45 3.75 -2.00
C ASP A 126 -3.46 2.79 -1.33
N ILE A 127 -3.14 3.05 -0.07
CA ILE A 127 -2.21 2.19 0.68
C ILE A 127 -2.79 0.81 1.04
N ASN A 128 -4.11 0.65 1.01
CA ASN A 128 -4.78 -0.59 1.38
C ASN A 128 -5.08 -1.51 0.18
N SER A 129 -4.93 -1.00 -1.04
CA SER A 129 -5.17 -1.77 -2.26
C SER A 129 -4.00 -2.72 -2.57
N PRO A 130 -4.26 -3.96 -3.00
CA PRO A 130 -3.21 -4.89 -3.45
C PRO A 130 -2.36 -4.38 -4.62
N LEU A 131 -2.91 -3.47 -5.43
CA LEU A 131 -2.23 -2.82 -6.56
C LEU A 131 -1.82 -1.37 -6.25
N GLY A 132 -1.95 -0.95 -4.99
CA GLY A 132 -1.80 0.45 -4.60
C GLY A 132 -0.39 0.82 -4.16
N ALA A 133 -0.26 1.71 -3.17
CA ALA A 133 1.02 2.32 -2.80
C ALA A 133 2.10 1.27 -2.50
N ILE A 134 1.73 0.21 -1.77
CA ILE A 134 2.64 -0.87 -1.41
C ILE A 134 3.11 -1.66 -2.65
N ASN A 135 2.25 -1.84 -3.65
CA ASN A 135 2.62 -2.50 -4.90
C ASN A 135 3.65 -1.67 -5.68
N TYR A 136 3.43 -0.35 -5.72
CA TYR A 136 4.39 0.58 -6.30
C TYR A 136 5.72 0.53 -5.56
N PHE A 137 5.74 0.57 -4.22
CA PHE A 137 6.99 0.45 -3.44
C PHE A 137 7.75 -0.86 -3.72
N ARG A 138 7.03 -1.97 -3.93
CA ARG A 138 7.63 -3.25 -4.35
C ARG A 138 8.26 -3.20 -5.73
N ALA A 139 7.69 -2.43 -6.66
CA ALA A 139 8.31 -2.18 -7.95
C ALA A 139 9.67 -1.45 -7.83
N LEU A 140 9.88 -0.74 -6.72
CA LEU A 140 11.12 0.00 -6.41
C LEU A 140 12.11 -0.81 -5.56
N GLY A 141 11.80 -2.06 -5.19
CA GLY A 141 12.63 -2.87 -4.31
C GLY A 141 12.42 -2.60 -2.82
N PHE A 142 11.24 -2.12 -2.42
CA PHE A 142 10.85 -1.91 -1.03
C PHE A 142 9.60 -2.72 -0.67
N SER A 143 9.42 -3.08 0.60
CA SER A 143 8.21 -3.76 1.05
C SER A 143 7.86 -3.39 2.50
N ILE A 144 6.69 -3.82 2.94
CA ILE A 144 6.30 -3.74 4.36
C ILE A 144 7.30 -4.56 5.19
N GLU A 145 7.57 -4.09 6.40
CA GLU A 145 8.47 -4.72 7.35
C GLU A 145 8.28 -6.24 7.53
N CYS A 146 9.39 -6.87 7.90
CA CYS A 146 9.51 -8.32 8.11
C CYS A 146 8.58 -8.82 9.24
N PHE A 147 7.62 -9.70 8.89
CA PHE A 147 6.75 -10.40 9.84
C PHE A 147 6.03 -9.54 10.90
N GLY A 148 5.80 -8.25 10.61
CA GLY A 148 5.15 -7.32 11.55
C GLY A 148 5.97 -7.06 12.82
N GLN A 149 7.28 -7.33 12.79
CA GLN A 149 8.19 -6.95 13.86
C GLN A 149 8.51 -5.47 13.70
N HIS A 150 7.69 -4.65 14.36
CA HIS A 150 7.86 -3.20 14.44
C HIS A 150 9.05 -2.88 15.36
N LEU A 151 10.27 -3.00 14.84
CA LEU A 151 11.48 -2.50 15.52
C LEU A 151 11.52 -0.99 15.31
N GLY A 152 10.95 -0.26 16.27
CA GLY A 152 10.88 1.20 16.28
C GLY A 152 9.70 1.70 17.10
N THR A 153 9.82 2.90 17.68
CA THR A 153 8.67 3.54 18.33
C THR A 153 7.74 4.09 17.25
N PRO A 154 6.42 3.83 17.31
CA PRO A 154 5.48 4.46 16.41
C PRO A 154 5.59 5.98 16.44
N GLN A 155 5.61 6.59 15.26
CA GLN A 155 5.72 8.03 15.07
C GLN A 155 4.39 8.58 14.56
N SER A 156 4.20 9.88 14.77
CA SER A 156 3.00 10.59 14.36
C SER A 156 3.34 11.88 13.68
N ALA A 157 2.52 12.29 12.72
CA ALA A 157 2.68 13.54 12.00
C ALA A 157 1.34 14.30 11.94
N ASN A 158 1.42 15.63 11.97
CA ASN A 158 0.27 16.49 11.73
C ASN A 158 0.45 17.19 10.38
N LEU A 159 -0.32 16.76 9.38
CA LEU A 159 -0.24 17.29 8.02
C LEU A 159 -1.07 18.56 7.79
N GLY A 160 -1.58 19.19 8.86
CA GLY A 160 -2.39 20.40 8.78
C GLY A 160 -3.75 20.18 8.10
N ASP A 161 -4.22 18.93 8.05
CA ASP A 161 -5.43 18.54 7.33
C ASP A 161 -6.67 18.42 8.23
N GLY A 162 -6.57 18.91 9.46
CA GLY A 162 -7.66 18.93 10.45
C GLY A 162 -7.78 17.67 11.30
N ARG A 163 -6.85 16.70 11.17
CA ARG A 163 -6.79 15.52 12.06
C ARG A 163 -5.87 15.68 13.27
N GLY A 164 -5.03 16.71 13.30
CA GLY A 164 -3.96 16.83 14.30
C GLY A 164 -2.90 15.76 14.06
N ASP A 165 -2.27 15.27 15.13
CA ASP A 165 -1.27 14.21 15.02
C ASP A 165 -1.93 12.86 14.71
N VAL A 166 -1.50 12.23 13.63
CA VAL A 166 -1.92 10.88 13.23
C VAL A 166 -0.71 9.97 13.17
N ASN A 167 -0.87 8.72 13.62
CA ASN A 167 0.19 7.72 13.54
C ASN A 167 0.53 7.37 12.08
N GLU A 168 1.74 6.86 11.86
CA GLU A 168 2.07 6.32 10.54
C GLU A 168 1.10 5.23 10.10
N THR A 169 0.86 5.15 8.79
CA THR A 169 -0.01 4.12 8.22
C THR A 169 0.76 2.87 7.82
N ALA A 170 2.04 3.03 7.47
CA ALA A 170 2.95 1.93 7.17
C ALA A 170 4.40 2.36 7.41
N VAL A 171 5.24 1.36 7.70
CA VAL A 171 6.69 1.47 7.64
C VAL A 171 7.17 0.55 6.52
N ILE A 172 7.93 1.14 5.61
CA ILE A 172 8.41 0.53 4.38
C ILE A 172 9.93 0.45 4.46
N ARG A 173 10.48 -0.73 4.19
CA ARG A 173 11.91 -1.04 4.29
C ARG A 173 12.43 -1.56 2.97
N GLN A 174 13.70 -1.33 2.68
CA GLN A 174 14.34 -1.87 1.49
C GLN A 174 14.31 -3.41 1.54
N ASP A 175 13.87 -4.05 0.45
CA ASP A 175 13.62 -5.49 0.36
C ASP A 175 14.74 -6.24 -0.38
N PHE A 176 15.74 -5.54 -0.94
CA PHE A 176 16.87 -6.13 -1.66
C PHE A 176 16.50 -7.18 -2.74
N ASN A 177 15.24 -7.22 -3.18
CA ASN A 177 14.64 -8.26 -4.03
C ASN A 177 14.86 -9.70 -3.55
N ILE A 178 14.98 -9.94 -2.23
CA ILE A 178 15.10 -11.30 -1.67
C ILE A 178 13.73 -11.73 -1.13
N PRO A 179 13.04 -12.71 -1.75
CA PRO A 179 11.73 -13.15 -1.29
C PRO A 179 11.75 -13.55 0.19
N ILE A 180 10.74 -13.08 0.94
CA ILE A 180 10.47 -13.43 2.36
C ILE A 180 11.47 -12.82 3.37
N LEU A 181 12.75 -12.69 3.01
CA LEU A 181 13.81 -12.28 3.94
C LEU A 181 14.44 -10.92 3.64
N GLY A 182 14.13 -10.30 2.50
CA GLY A 182 14.75 -9.06 2.06
C GLY A 182 14.65 -7.91 3.06
N THR A 183 13.43 -7.57 3.48
CA THR A 183 13.20 -6.61 4.56
C THR A 183 13.76 -7.07 5.92
N CYS A 184 13.92 -8.38 6.13
CA CYS A 184 14.51 -8.92 7.35
C CYS A 184 16.05 -8.76 7.36
N ILE A 185 16.68 -8.84 6.18
CA ILE A 185 18.11 -8.61 5.98
C ILE A 185 18.43 -7.13 6.13
N GLU A 186 17.56 -6.22 5.68
CA GLU A 186 17.72 -4.78 5.95
C GLU A 186 17.75 -4.46 7.44
N SER A 187 16.87 -5.09 8.23
CA SER A 187 16.91 -4.99 9.69
C SER A 187 18.17 -5.63 10.31
N LEU A 188 19.04 -6.28 9.54
CA LEU A 188 20.33 -6.81 10.00
C LEU A 188 21.54 -6.05 9.41
N THR A 189 21.41 -5.45 8.23
CA THR A 189 22.51 -4.83 7.46
C THR A 189 22.40 -3.32 7.29
N GLY A 190 21.30 -2.71 7.72
CA GLY A 190 21.02 -1.31 7.45
C GLY A 190 20.53 -1.11 6.02
N GLY A 191 19.85 0.01 5.79
CA GLY A 191 19.17 0.26 4.52
C GLY A 191 18.27 1.48 4.55
N ASN A 192 17.62 1.69 3.41
CA ASN A 192 16.70 2.81 3.25
C ASN A 192 15.31 2.39 3.74
N HIS A 193 14.70 3.20 4.61
CA HIS A 193 13.35 2.99 5.10
C HIS A 193 12.56 4.28 5.08
N PHE A 194 11.23 4.15 5.11
CA PHE A 194 10.37 5.30 5.25
C PHE A 194 9.02 4.99 5.89
N ARG A 195 8.47 6.01 6.54
CA ARG A 195 7.12 6.01 7.12
C ARG A 195 6.14 6.71 6.19
N VAL A 196 4.90 6.25 6.14
CA VAL A 196 3.88 6.79 5.23
C VAL A 196 2.76 7.50 6.00
N PHE A 197 2.50 8.74 5.64
CA PHE A 197 1.43 9.58 6.18
C PHE A 197 0.53 10.12 5.05
N PRO A 198 -0.68 9.56 4.86
CA PRO A 198 -1.63 10.06 3.88
C PRO A 198 -2.25 11.39 4.32
N GLN A 199 -2.42 12.36 3.41
CA GLN A 199 -3.12 13.63 3.68
C GLN A 199 -4.61 13.52 3.30
N THR A 200 -5.40 13.00 4.23
CA THR A 200 -6.82 12.63 4.02
C THR A 200 -7.78 13.29 5.02
N GLY A 201 -7.32 14.29 5.77
CA GLY A 201 -8.14 14.97 6.76
C GLY A 201 -9.20 15.92 6.18
N PRO A 202 -10.25 16.22 6.95
CA PRO A 202 -11.44 16.92 6.46
C PRO A 202 -11.18 18.39 6.06
N ALA A 203 -10.11 19.01 6.55
CA ALA A 203 -9.79 20.41 6.24
C ALA A 203 -8.89 20.57 5.00
N ALA A 204 -8.14 19.53 4.62
CA ALA A 204 -7.20 19.58 3.50
C ALA A 204 -6.96 18.18 2.90
N ASN A 205 -8.01 17.54 2.38
CA ASN A 205 -7.90 16.22 1.76
C ASN A 205 -7.41 16.33 0.31
N SER A 206 -6.10 16.14 0.09
CA SER A 206 -5.55 15.97 -1.25
C SER A 206 -5.49 14.51 -1.67
N GLY A 207 -5.30 13.59 -0.72
CA GLY A 207 -4.95 12.19 -1.00
C GLY A 207 -3.46 11.96 -1.26
N ALA A 208 -2.61 12.99 -1.19
CA ALA A 208 -1.16 12.85 -1.32
C ALA A 208 -0.58 11.99 -0.19
N LEU A 209 0.54 11.33 -0.44
CA LEU A 209 1.28 10.58 0.58
C LEU A 209 2.56 11.33 0.94
N PHE A 210 2.74 11.63 2.23
CA PHE A 210 3.96 12.22 2.77
C PHE A 210 4.83 11.12 3.36
N LEU A 211 6.10 11.09 2.99
CA LEU A 211 7.03 10.05 3.40
C LEU A 211 8.16 10.67 4.24
N ALA A 212 8.39 10.12 5.44
CA ALA A 212 9.61 10.38 6.20
C ALA A 212 10.66 9.36 5.77
N VAL A 213 11.59 9.75 4.89
CA VAL A 213 12.58 8.84 4.30
C VAL A 213 13.94 9.03 4.94
N SER A 214 14.58 7.94 5.33
CA SER A 214 15.91 7.96 5.91
C SER A 214 16.67 6.68 5.65
N LYS A 215 18.01 6.75 5.78
CA LYS A 215 18.89 5.59 5.70
C LYS A 215 19.49 5.28 7.06
N GLU A 216 19.34 4.04 7.49
CA GLU A 216 19.83 3.51 8.77
C GLU A 216 21.15 2.76 8.61
N GLU A 217 21.98 2.82 9.66
CA GLU A 217 23.07 1.90 9.94
C GLU A 217 22.55 0.49 10.22
N ASP A 218 23.45 -0.48 10.24
CA ASP A 218 23.10 -1.87 10.49
C ASP A 218 22.72 -2.17 11.95
N LEU A 219 22.26 -3.39 12.22
CA LEU A 219 21.83 -3.78 13.58
C LEU A 219 22.99 -3.74 14.58
N SER A 220 24.23 -3.96 14.14
CA SER A 220 25.42 -3.93 15.01
C SER A 220 25.74 -2.52 15.50
N GLU A 221 25.32 -1.50 14.74
CA GLU A 221 25.40 -0.07 15.07
C GLU A 221 24.09 0.48 15.67
N GLY A 222 23.07 -0.37 15.81
CA GLY A 222 21.84 -0.07 16.57
C GLY A 222 20.78 0.69 15.79
N HIS A 223 20.75 0.59 14.45
CA HIS A 223 19.78 1.29 13.59
C HIS A 223 19.80 2.81 13.73
N ASN A 224 20.98 3.39 13.99
CA ASN A 224 21.12 4.83 14.00
C ASN A 224 21.02 5.38 12.57
N ILE A 225 20.55 6.62 12.40
CA ILE A 225 20.57 7.24 11.07
C ILE A 225 22.02 7.55 10.70
N ILE A 226 22.47 7.11 9.52
CA ILE A 226 23.83 7.39 9.04
C ILE A 226 24.06 8.90 8.95
N PRO A 227 25.31 9.39 8.97
CA PRO A 227 25.60 10.78 8.62
C PRO A 227 24.97 11.15 7.27
N ASP A 228 24.23 12.27 7.24
CA ASP A 228 23.46 12.73 6.06
C ASP A 228 22.32 11.77 5.62
N GLY A 229 21.91 10.83 6.48
CA GLY A 229 21.00 9.74 6.15
C GLY A 229 19.61 10.16 5.68
N TYR A 230 19.13 11.35 6.06
CA TYR A 230 17.88 11.89 5.53
C TYR A 230 18.00 12.32 4.06
N ASN A 231 19.09 12.98 3.67
CA ASN A 231 19.29 13.37 2.27
C ASN A 231 19.65 12.16 1.42
N ILE A 232 20.54 11.28 1.92
CA ILE A 232 20.94 10.05 1.24
C ILE A 232 19.72 9.13 1.02
N GLY A 233 18.94 8.84 2.06
CA GLY A 233 17.77 7.97 1.94
C GLY A 233 16.74 8.51 0.96
N ARG A 234 16.42 9.81 1.04
CA ARG A 234 15.55 10.51 0.08
C ARG A 234 16.05 10.35 -1.35
N ASP A 235 17.32 10.65 -1.60
CA ASP A 235 17.87 10.68 -2.94
C ASP A 235 18.03 9.27 -3.53
N GLU A 236 18.34 8.28 -2.70
CA GLU A 236 18.35 6.86 -3.11
C GLU A 236 16.95 6.35 -3.48
N LEU A 237 15.93 6.67 -2.67
CA LEU A 237 14.54 6.31 -2.99
C LEU A 237 14.10 6.93 -4.32
N VAL A 238 14.39 8.22 -4.50
CA VAL A 238 14.02 8.94 -5.73
C VAL A 238 14.77 8.41 -6.94
N ALA A 239 16.06 8.12 -6.80
CA ALA A 239 16.85 7.51 -7.88
C ALA A 239 16.32 6.13 -8.27
N ALA A 240 15.86 5.34 -7.29
CA ALA A 240 15.21 4.05 -7.54
C ALA A 240 13.81 4.18 -8.14
N ALA A 241 13.14 5.32 -7.95
CA ALA A 241 11.76 5.55 -8.36
C ALA A 241 11.60 6.13 -9.76
N VAL A 242 12.47 7.05 -10.17
CA VAL A 242 12.32 7.83 -11.39
C VAL A 242 12.54 6.97 -12.64
N GLY A 243 11.61 7.07 -13.58
CA GLY A 243 11.63 6.28 -14.81
C GLY A 243 10.49 5.27 -14.84
N GLU A 244 10.74 4.11 -15.45
CA GLU A 244 9.74 3.09 -15.72
C GLU A 244 10.01 1.81 -14.93
N HIS A 245 8.99 1.30 -14.25
CA HIS A 245 9.05 0.08 -13.45
C HIS A 245 7.82 -0.79 -13.71
N SER A 246 7.95 -2.11 -13.54
CA SER A 246 6.82 -3.03 -13.60
C SER A 246 6.81 -3.98 -12.40
N TYR A 247 5.63 -4.22 -11.85
CA TYR A 247 5.43 -5.20 -10.77
C TYR A 247 4.01 -5.76 -10.82
N LEU A 248 3.88 -7.09 -10.69
CA LEU A 248 2.59 -7.82 -10.67
C LEU A 248 1.57 -7.36 -11.74
N GLY A 249 2.04 -7.14 -12.98
CA GLY A 249 1.17 -6.74 -14.10
C GLY A 249 0.74 -5.27 -14.08
N GLN A 250 1.41 -4.43 -13.30
CA GLN A 250 1.28 -2.98 -13.34
C GLN A 250 2.58 -2.35 -13.79
N LYS A 251 2.48 -1.40 -14.72
CA LYS A 251 3.56 -0.53 -15.15
C LYS A 251 3.41 0.82 -14.48
N TYR A 252 4.51 1.35 -13.97
CA TYR A 252 4.62 2.63 -13.28
C TYR A 252 5.61 3.52 -14.03
N VAL A 253 5.22 4.77 -14.27
CA VAL A 253 6.11 5.82 -14.78
C VAL A 253 6.13 6.96 -13.77
N THR A 254 7.31 7.28 -13.26
CA THR A 254 7.49 8.27 -12.20
C THR A 254 8.32 9.44 -12.67
N GLU A 255 7.79 10.63 -12.46
CA GLU A 255 8.49 11.90 -12.62
C GLU A 255 8.78 12.53 -11.27
N VAL A 256 9.86 13.32 -11.17
CA VAL A 256 10.24 14.02 -9.94
C VAL A 256 10.29 15.53 -10.13
N THR A 257 9.82 16.27 -9.13
CA THR A 257 9.99 17.72 -8.99
C THR A 257 10.64 18.04 -7.65
N ASN A 258 11.63 18.92 -7.64
CA ASN A 258 12.22 19.42 -6.38
C ASN A 258 11.37 20.58 -5.84
N LEU A 259 11.09 20.54 -4.54
CA LEU A 259 10.41 21.60 -3.81
C LEU A 259 11.35 22.15 -2.74
N THR A 260 11.35 23.47 -2.55
CA THR A 260 12.14 24.17 -1.52
C THR A 260 11.23 25.04 -0.66
N GLY A 261 11.68 25.39 0.54
CA GLY A 261 10.93 26.26 1.45
C GLY A 261 9.85 25.55 2.28
N LEU A 262 9.73 24.22 2.14
CA LEU A 262 8.92 23.35 3.00
C LEU A 262 9.69 22.87 4.23
N LEU A 263 11.00 22.68 4.10
CA LEU A 263 11.90 22.30 5.17
C LEU A 263 12.99 23.36 5.32
N GLN A 264 13.36 23.66 6.57
CA GLN A 264 14.45 24.58 6.86
C GLN A 264 15.79 23.88 6.67
N VAL A 265 16.73 24.54 6.00
CA VAL A 265 18.12 24.05 5.85
C VAL A 265 18.80 24.02 7.22
N GLY A 266 19.57 22.97 7.48
CA GLY A 266 20.28 22.76 8.75
C GLY A 266 19.65 21.65 9.60
N SER A 267 19.96 21.62 10.89
CA SER A 267 19.56 20.52 11.80
C SER A 267 18.57 20.95 12.89
N ALA A 268 18.09 22.19 12.85
CA ALA A 268 17.18 22.71 13.88
C ALA A 268 15.86 21.93 13.87
N GLY A 269 15.55 21.24 14.99
CA GLY A 269 14.35 20.42 15.12
C GLY A 269 14.43 19.05 14.45
N ILE A 270 15.54 18.73 13.78
CA ILE A 270 15.74 17.45 13.08
C ILE A 270 16.30 16.42 14.06
N ASN A 271 15.68 15.24 14.09
CA ASN A 271 16.14 14.14 14.93
C ASN A 271 17.61 13.76 14.62
N HIS A 272 18.33 13.26 15.62
CA HIS A 272 19.79 13.00 15.57
C HIS A 272 20.68 14.24 15.28
N GLY A 273 20.11 15.43 15.16
CA GLY A 273 20.88 16.66 14.85
C GLY A 273 21.51 16.64 13.46
N ILE A 274 21.02 15.79 12.55
CA ILE A 274 21.52 15.66 11.18
C ILE A 274 21.03 16.86 10.36
N ALA A 275 21.94 17.54 9.67
CA ALA A 275 21.57 18.66 8.82
C ALA A 275 20.91 18.19 7.52
N ILE A 276 19.83 18.84 7.12
CA ILE A 276 19.16 18.62 5.83
C ILE A 276 19.39 19.80 4.89
N ASP A 277 19.31 19.55 3.59
CA ASP A 277 19.46 20.56 2.54
C ASP A 277 18.19 21.39 2.28
N GLY A 278 17.09 21.07 2.98
CA GLY A 278 15.79 21.73 2.87
C GLY A 278 14.99 21.37 1.61
N VAL A 279 15.46 20.42 0.80
CA VAL A 279 14.80 19.96 -0.43
C VAL A 279 13.82 18.84 -0.11
N VAL A 280 12.59 18.98 -0.60
CA VAL A 280 11.57 17.92 -0.63
C VAL A 280 11.44 17.42 -2.06
N LYS A 281 11.36 16.10 -2.25
CA LYS A 281 11.20 15.49 -3.58
C LYS A 281 9.74 15.11 -3.78
N MET A 282 9.09 15.67 -4.79
CA MET A 282 7.72 15.33 -5.14
C MET A 282 7.71 14.36 -6.33
N LEU A 283 7.14 13.18 -6.13
CA LEU A 283 6.96 12.16 -7.15
C LEU A 283 5.54 12.24 -7.72
N THR A 284 5.42 12.21 -9.04
CA THR A 284 4.12 12.03 -9.73
C THR A 284 4.16 10.71 -10.48
N VAL A 285 3.28 9.79 -10.12
CA VAL A 285 3.32 8.40 -10.59
C VAL A 285 2.12 8.11 -11.48
N THR A 286 2.36 7.71 -12.72
CA THR A 286 1.34 7.19 -13.62
C THR A 286 1.38 5.67 -13.60
N ALA A 287 0.26 5.02 -13.28
CA ALA A 287 0.13 3.57 -13.30
C ALA A 287 -0.83 3.10 -14.41
N SER A 288 -0.44 2.04 -15.11
CA SER A 288 -1.26 1.40 -16.15
C SER A 288 -1.11 -0.12 -16.09
N LEU A 289 -2.10 -0.85 -16.60
CA LEU A 289 -2.01 -2.30 -16.75
C LEU A 289 -0.85 -2.66 -17.68
N ASP A 290 -0.01 -3.57 -17.22
CA ASP A 290 1.09 -4.16 -17.98
C ASP A 290 0.64 -5.52 -18.52
N LEU A 291 -0.17 -5.49 -19.57
CA LEU A 291 -0.60 -6.70 -20.26
C LEU A 291 0.47 -7.09 -21.28
N PRO A 292 0.98 -8.33 -21.25
CA PRO A 292 1.78 -8.82 -22.38
C PRO A 292 0.88 -8.76 -23.61
N PHE A 293 1.30 -8.02 -24.63
CA PHE A 293 0.67 -8.07 -25.95
C PHE A 293 0.77 -9.52 -26.44
N PHE A 294 -0.32 -10.27 -26.33
CA PHE A 294 -0.49 -11.50 -27.10
C PHE A 294 -0.79 -11.07 -28.54
N ALA A 295 0.26 -10.92 -29.34
CA ALA A 295 0.20 -10.80 -30.79
C ALA A 295 0.28 -12.18 -31.43
#